data_AF-A0A0P1GFX7-F1
#
_entry.id   AF-A0A0P1GFX7-F1
#
_cell.length_a   1.000
_cell.length_b   1.000
_cell.length_c   1.000
_cell.angle_alpha   90.00
_cell.angle_beta   90.00
_cell.angle_gamma   90.00
#
_symmetry.space_group_name_H-M   'P 1'
#
loop_
_entity.id
_entity.type
_entity.pdbx_description
1 polymer ?
#
loop_
_entity_poly.entity_id
_entity_poly.type
_entity_poly.pdbx_seq_one_letter_code
_entity_poly.pdbx_strand_id
1 'polypeptide(L)'
;MEDANDVGEIIERMKRRFGVDSDSDLAFRLMVSRSAIANWRNRNSIPARYRKLDQGEGDLFLFGGEMTDIERAGMRLAIMRLVRDFSDIAKDFRGFLANYAKAAASVQPYYAEACQDVMNEMEARGSDDPDNCLQLLAYAEFEDQ
;
A
#
# COMPACT_ATOMS: atom_id res chain seq x y z
N MET A 1 -22.03 23.18 13.87
CA MET A 1 -21.33 22.26 12.94
C MET A 1 -19.86 22.60 13.13
N GLU A 2 -19.28 21.95 14.14
CA GLU A 2 -17.94 22.25 14.65
C GLU A 2 -16.92 21.53 13.75
N ASP A 3 -15.89 22.24 13.33
CA ASP A 3 -15.06 21.89 12.17
C ASP A 3 -14.42 20.50 12.27
N ALA A 4 -14.56 19.71 11.19
CA ALA A 4 -13.93 18.41 10.96
C ALA A 4 -12.38 18.47 10.79
N ASN A 5 -11.73 19.48 11.38
CA ASN A 5 -10.30 19.78 11.26
C ASN A 5 -9.55 19.71 12.60
N ASP A 6 -10.15 19.18 13.68
CA ASP A 6 -9.40 18.97 14.91
C ASP A 6 -8.27 17.95 14.67
N VAL A 7 -7.03 18.38 14.91
CA VAL A 7 -5.84 17.54 14.79
C VAL A 7 -5.91 16.36 15.75
N GLY A 8 -6.56 16.52 16.90
CA GLY A 8 -6.81 15.43 17.82
C GLY A 8 -7.59 14.31 17.17
N GLU A 9 -8.76 14.63 16.61
CA GLU A 9 -9.58 13.66 15.88
C GLU A 9 -8.87 13.04 14.68
N ILE A 10 -8.11 13.81 13.91
CA ILE A 10 -7.33 13.28 12.78
C ILE A 10 -6.33 12.23 13.28
N ILE A 11 -5.58 12.53 14.35
CA ILE A 11 -4.62 11.57 14.91
C ILE A 11 -5.31 10.30 15.41
N GLU A 12 -6.47 10.43 16.07
CA GLU A 12 -7.23 9.26 16.51
C GLU A 12 -7.79 8.42 15.34
N ARG A 13 -8.19 9.06 14.24
CA ARG A 13 -8.54 8.34 13.00
C ARG A 13 -7.34 7.62 12.40
N MET A 14 -6.18 8.28 12.33
CA MET A 14 -4.94 7.64 11.88
C MET A 14 -4.58 6.44 12.76
N LYS A 15 -4.63 6.56 14.09
CA LYS A 15 -4.40 5.45 15.02
C LYS A 15 -5.29 4.24 14.75
N ARG A 16 -6.61 4.47 14.64
CA ARG A 16 -7.57 3.41 14.28
C ARG A 16 -7.22 2.75 12.96
N ARG A 17 -6.83 3.55 11.96
CA ARG A 17 -6.44 3.05 10.65
C ARG A 17 -5.18 2.19 10.70
N PHE A 18 -4.18 2.59 11.48
CA PHE A 18 -2.94 1.84 11.65
C PHE A 18 -3.03 0.71 12.69
N GLY A 19 -4.19 0.52 13.33
CA GLY A 19 -4.39 -0.51 14.35
C GLY A 19 -3.50 -0.31 15.58
N VAL A 20 -3.29 0.94 15.99
CA VAL A 20 -2.41 1.29 17.12
C VAL A 20 -3.14 2.15 18.15
N ASP A 21 -2.78 2.01 19.42
CA ASP A 21 -3.47 2.70 20.52
C ASP A 21 -2.72 3.94 21.03
N SER A 22 -1.42 4.05 20.76
CA SER A 22 -0.57 5.12 21.30
C SER A 22 0.00 6.06 20.22
N ASP A 23 0.23 7.32 20.60
CA ASP A 23 0.95 8.30 19.75
C ASP A 23 2.39 7.80 19.44
N SER A 24 2.97 6.98 20.33
CA SER A 24 4.31 6.41 20.13
C SER A 24 4.32 5.38 19.01
N ASP A 25 3.30 4.52 18.97
CA ASP A 25 3.16 3.47 17.95
C ASP A 25 2.76 4.08 16.61
N LEU A 26 1.90 5.11 16.61
CA LEU A 26 1.61 5.87 15.40
C LEU A 26 2.88 6.56 14.87
N ALA A 27 3.69 7.18 15.74
CA ALA A 27 4.95 7.78 15.33
C ALA A 27 5.90 6.76 14.70
N PHE A 28 5.96 5.54 15.27
CA PHE A 28 6.74 4.44 14.71
C PHE A 28 6.24 4.03 13.32
N ARG A 29 4.93 3.78 13.15
CA ARG A 29 4.32 3.44 11.85
C ARG A 29 4.57 4.54 10.80
N LEU A 30 4.41 5.80 11.18
CA LEU A 30 4.62 6.94 10.28
C LEU A 30 6.11 7.28 10.05
N MET A 31 7.04 6.55 10.66
CA MET A 31 8.48 6.80 10.65
C MET A 31 8.86 8.24 11.03
N VAL A 32 8.22 8.77 12.07
CA VAL A 32 8.51 10.10 12.65
C VAL A 32 8.88 9.98 14.12
N SER A 33 9.47 11.03 14.69
CA SER A 33 9.71 11.08 16.13
C SER A 33 8.40 11.24 16.90
N ARG A 34 8.34 10.72 18.13
CA ARG A 34 7.19 10.97 19.03
C ARG A 34 6.92 12.46 19.24
N SER A 35 8.00 13.26 19.28
CA SER A 35 7.92 14.73 19.38
C SER A 35 7.27 15.37 18.15
N ALA A 36 7.29 14.72 16.98
CA ALA A 36 6.60 15.23 15.79
C ALA A 36 5.08 15.21 15.97
N ILE A 37 4.52 14.11 16.50
CA ILE A 37 3.08 13.99 16.77
C ILE A 37 2.63 15.04 17.81
N ALA A 38 3.40 15.18 18.91
CA ALA A 38 3.16 16.22 19.91
C ALA A 38 3.21 17.63 19.30
N ASN A 39 4.18 17.89 18.40
CA ASN A 39 4.27 19.17 17.70
C ASN A 39 3.08 19.42 16.76
N TRP A 40 2.50 18.40 16.14
CA TRP A 40 1.30 18.56 15.29
C TRP A 40 0.10 19.00 16.12
N ARG A 41 -0.12 18.35 17.27
CA ARG A 41 -1.16 18.73 18.24
C ARG A 41 -0.97 20.17 18.72
N ASN A 42 0.24 20.51 19.17
CA ASN A 42 0.55 21.85 19.68
C ASN A 42 0.38 22.97 18.64
N ARG A 43 0.68 22.68 17.37
CA ARG A 43 0.55 23.65 16.27
C ARG A 43 -0.83 23.64 15.61
N ASN A 44 -1.73 22.76 16.06
CA ASN A 44 -2.99 22.45 15.41
C ASN A 44 -2.85 22.27 13.88
N SER A 45 -1.79 21.58 13.44
CA SER A 45 -1.54 21.32 12.03
C SER A 45 -0.75 20.04 11.79
N ILE A 46 -1.24 19.22 10.86
CA ILE A 46 -0.58 18.00 10.37
C ILE A 46 -0.04 18.27 8.95
N PRO A 47 1.22 17.91 8.66
CA PRO A 47 1.79 18.07 7.32
C PRO A 47 0.92 17.39 6.26
N ALA A 48 0.75 18.05 5.10
CA ALA A 48 -0.17 17.61 4.05
C ALA A 48 0.01 16.14 3.64
N ARG A 49 1.26 15.64 3.59
CA ARG A 49 1.56 14.23 3.25
C ARG A 49 0.92 13.22 4.21
N TYR A 50 0.78 13.55 5.48
CA TYR A 50 0.16 12.66 6.49
C TYR A 50 -1.35 12.89 6.59
N ARG A 51 -1.83 14.09 6.22
CA ARG A 51 -3.27 14.37 6.15
C ARG A 51 -3.97 13.49 5.12
N LYS A 52 -3.31 13.18 4.00
CA LYS A 52 -3.85 12.27 3.00
C LYS A 52 -4.13 10.87 3.57
N LEU A 53 -3.27 10.37 4.48
CA LEU A 53 -3.45 9.08 5.15
C LEU A 53 -4.68 9.03 6.06
N ASP A 54 -5.16 10.17 6.56
CA ASP A 54 -6.45 10.24 7.26
C ASP A 54 -7.62 10.04 6.30
N GLN A 55 -7.51 10.60 5.09
CA GLN A 55 -8.60 10.67 4.11
C GLN A 55 -8.82 9.40 3.29
N GLY A 56 -7.96 8.39 3.41
CA GLY A 56 -7.98 7.26 2.47
C GLY A 56 -6.77 7.24 1.56
N GLU A 57 -6.16 8.40 1.36
CA GLU A 57 -5.24 8.69 0.28
C GLU A 57 -3.79 8.46 0.74
N GLY A 58 -3.22 7.31 0.39
CA GLY A 58 -1.80 7.06 0.57
C GLY A 58 -1.52 5.60 0.92
N ASP A 59 -0.39 5.11 0.40
CA ASP A 59 0.02 3.73 0.57
C ASP A 59 0.41 3.42 2.01
N LEU A 60 -0.49 2.78 2.75
CA LEU A 60 -0.20 2.10 4.02
C LEU A 60 1.03 1.20 3.92
N PHE A 61 1.28 0.64 2.72
CA PHE A 61 2.44 -0.17 2.39
C PHE A 61 3.79 0.55 2.62
N LEU A 62 3.90 1.84 2.27
CA LEU A 62 5.15 2.60 2.43
C LEU A 62 5.48 2.92 3.90
N PHE A 63 4.52 2.73 4.80
CA PHE A 63 4.64 3.05 6.23
C PHE A 63 4.66 1.78 7.11
N GLY A 64 4.97 0.62 6.52
CA GLY A 64 5.14 -0.62 7.29
C GLY A 64 3.88 -1.07 8.02
N GLY A 65 2.69 -0.79 7.47
CA GLY A 65 1.44 -1.41 7.91
C GLY A 65 1.46 -2.93 7.71
N GLU A 66 0.69 -3.67 8.50
CA GLU A 66 0.42 -5.07 8.16
C GLU A 66 -0.50 -5.11 6.94
N MET A 67 -0.12 -5.88 5.92
CA MET A 67 -1.00 -6.15 4.79
C MET A 67 -2.14 -7.08 5.23
N THR A 68 -3.32 -6.91 4.65
CA THR A 68 -4.36 -7.94 4.62
C THR A 68 -3.94 -9.12 3.73
N ASP A 69 -4.67 -10.24 3.79
CA ASP A 69 -4.40 -11.39 2.92
C ASP A 69 -4.59 -11.06 1.43
N ILE A 70 -5.62 -10.26 1.09
CA ILE A 70 -5.87 -9.78 -0.27
C ILE A 70 -4.72 -8.90 -0.76
N GLU A 71 -4.24 -7.98 0.07
CA GLU A 71 -3.11 -7.11 -0.29
C GLU A 71 -1.81 -7.90 -0.46
N ARG A 72 -1.57 -8.93 0.36
CA ARG A 72 -0.43 -9.84 0.17
C ARG A 72 -0.53 -10.59 -1.16
N ALA A 73 -1.70 -11.15 -1.46
CA ALA A 73 -1.94 -11.86 -2.72
C ALA A 73 -1.78 -10.92 -3.94
N GLY A 74 -2.39 -9.74 -3.88
CA GLY A 74 -2.29 -8.70 -4.90
C GLY A 74 -0.85 -8.21 -5.11
N MET A 75 -0.08 -7.98 -4.04
CA MET A 75 1.34 -7.62 -4.15
C MET A 75 2.17 -8.71 -4.83
N ARG A 76 1.93 -9.99 -4.51
CA ARG A 76 2.61 -11.11 -5.16
C ARG A 76 2.31 -11.15 -6.66
N LEU A 77 1.05 -11.00 -7.06
CA LEU A 77 0.65 -10.96 -8.47
C LEU A 77 1.24 -9.73 -9.19
N ALA A 78 1.21 -8.56 -8.55
CA ALA A 78 1.80 -7.33 -9.08
C ALA A 78 3.30 -7.47 -9.35
N ILE A 79 4.05 -8.11 -8.43
CA ILE A 79 5.47 -8.40 -8.64
C ILE A 79 5.67 -9.35 -9.83
N MET A 80 4.83 -10.38 -9.98
CA MET A 80 4.92 -11.29 -11.14
C MET A 80 4.73 -10.53 -12.46
N ARG A 81 3.70 -9.69 -12.55
CA ARG A 81 3.42 -8.85 -13.74
C ARG A 81 4.55 -7.85 -14.01
N LEU A 82 5.08 -7.22 -12.96
CA LEU A 82 6.22 -6.32 -13.09
C LEU A 82 7.45 -7.07 -13.63
N VAL A 83 7.75 -8.27 -13.11
CA VAL A 83 8.87 -9.09 -13.59
C VAL A 83 8.66 -9.51 -15.05
N ARG A 84 7.45 -9.90 -15.45
CA ARG A 84 7.11 -10.20 -16.85
C ARG A 84 7.45 -9.02 -17.76
N ASP A 85 6.88 -7.86 -17.45
CA ASP A 85 6.88 -6.69 -18.34
C ASP A 85 8.23 -5.94 -18.32
N PHE A 86 9.01 -6.10 -17.25
CA PHE A 86 10.33 -5.47 -17.08
C PHE A 86 11.48 -6.50 -17.04
N SER A 87 11.26 -7.74 -17.46
CA SER A 87 12.28 -8.80 -17.47
C SER A 87 13.53 -8.38 -18.26
N ASP A 88 13.36 -7.63 -19.35
CA ASP A 88 14.45 -7.15 -20.19
C ASP A 88 15.38 -6.16 -19.48
N ILE A 89 14.84 -5.27 -18.65
CA ILE A 89 15.67 -4.27 -17.94
C ILE A 89 16.42 -4.89 -16.76
N ALA A 90 16.00 -6.07 -16.29
CA ALA A 90 16.66 -6.81 -15.22
C ALA A 90 17.85 -7.65 -15.73
N LYS A 91 18.02 -7.79 -17.05
CA LYS A 91 19.12 -8.59 -17.65
C LYS A 91 20.50 -7.99 -17.43
N ASP A 92 20.59 -6.66 -17.27
CA ASP A 92 21.85 -5.97 -17.05
C ASP A 92 21.70 -4.77 -16.09
N PHE A 93 22.72 -4.54 -15.27
CA PHE A 93 22.67 -3.52 -14.20
C PHE A 93 22.61 -2.08 -14.74
N ARG A 94 23.18 -1.81 -15.91
CA ARG A 94 23.14 -0.48 -16.54
C ARG A 94 21.76 -0.22 -17.14
N GLY A 95 21.17 -1.20 -17.82
CA GLY A 95 19.81 -1.19 -18.32
C GLY A 95 18.80 -0.98 -17.20
N PHE A 96 19.00 -1.67 -16.06
CA PHE A 96 18.22 -1.44 -14.85
C PHE A 96 18.36 0.00 -14.37
N LEU A 97 19.58 0.50 -14.11
CA LEU A 97 19.78 1.89 -13.62
C LEU A 97 19.25 2.96 -14.59
N ALA A 98 19.25 2.69 -15.90
CA ALA A 98 18.71 3.61 -16.90
C ALA A 98 17.17 3.62 -16.92
N ASN A 99 16.51 2.51 -16.52
CA ASN A 99 15.07 2.32 -16.69
C ASN A 99 14.31 2.04 -15.39
N TYR A 100 14.96 1.95 -14.23
CA TYR A 100 14.33 1.57 -12.97
C TYR A 100 13.19 2.52 -12.58
N ALA A 101 13.30 3.80 -12.93
CA ALA A 101 12.26 4.80 -12.65
C ALA A 101 10.93 4.44 -13.33
N LYS A 102 10.96 3.80 -14.50
CA LYS A 102 9.76 3.33 -15.19
C LYS A 102 9.14 2.16 -14.44
N ALA A 103 9.94 1.16 -14.08
CA ALA A 103 9.46 0.00 -13.30
C ALA A 103 8.90 0.45 -11.94
N ALA A 104 9.60 1.34 -11.24
CA ALA A 104 9.18 1.89 -9.96
C ALA A 104 7.85 2.66 -10.06
N ALA A 105 7.66 3.47 -11.12
CA ALA A 105 6.41 4.17 -11.37
C ALA A 105 5.24 3.22 -11.68
N SER A 106 5.54 2.03 -12.22
CA SER A 106 4.53 1.00 -12.52
C SER A 106 4.13 0.13 -11.34
N VAL A 107 4.87 0.13 -10.22
CA VAL A 107 4.53 -0.72 -9.06
C VAL A 107 3.12 -0.47 -8.55
N GLN A 108 2.75 0.80 -8.37
CA GLN A 108 1.45 1.17 -7.83
C GLN A 108 0.26 0.77 -8.71
N PRO A 109 0.27 1.04 -10.03
CA PRO A 109 -0.82 0.58 -10.88
C PRO A 109 -0.93 -0.95 -10.93
N TYR A 110 0.18 -1.70 -11.01
CA TYR A 110 0.11 -3.16 -10.95
C TYR A 110 -0.47 -3.67 -9.63
N TYR A 111 -0.07 -3.06 -8.51
CA TYR A 111 -0.58 -3.42 -7.19
C TYR A 111 -2.09 -3.20 -7.09
N ALA A 112 -2.57 -2.02 -7.50
CA ALA A 112 -4.00 -1.70 -7.45
C ALA A 112 -4.83 -2.64 -8.35
N GLU A 113 -4.37 -2.90 -9.57
CA GLU A 113 -5.01 -3.82 -10.51
C GLU A 113 -5.03 -5.25 -9.96
N ALA A 114 -3.89 -5.75 -9.47
CA ALA A 114 -3.77 -7.09 -8.94
C ALA A 114 -4.66 -7.33 -7.70
N CYS A 115 -4.78 -6.36 -6.80
CA CYS A 115 -5.72 -6.43 -5.69
C CYS A 115 -7.17 -6.54 -6.18
N GLN A 116 -7.54 -5.75 -7.20
CA GLN A 116 -8.88 -5.81 -7.79
C GLN A 116 -9.14 -7.16 -8.45
N ASP A 117 -8.16 -7.73 -9.16
CA ASP A 117 -8.31 -9.02 -9.82
C ASP A 117 -8.47 -10.16 -8.81
N VAL A 118 -7.69 -10.15 -7.72
CA VAL A 118 -7.86 -11.12 -6.63
C VAL A 118 -9.26 -11.03 -6.03
N MET A 119 -9.77 -9.82 -5.75
CA MET A 119 -11.14 -9.63 -5.24
C MET A 119 -12.20 -10.13 -6.21
N ASN A 120 -12.06 -9.82 -7.51
CA ASN A 120 -12.99 -10.26 -8.55
C ASN A 120 -13.01 -11.79 -8.67
N GLU A 121 -11.83 -12.43 -8.61
CA GLU A 121 -11.71 -13.90 -8.69
C GLU A 121 -12.31 -14.58 -7.43
N MET A 122 -12.14 -13.97 -6.25
CA MET A 122 -12.78 -14.44 -5.02
C MET A 122 -14.30 -14.36 -5.12
N GLU A 123 -14.85 -13.23 -5.59
CA GLU A 123 -16.29 -13.04 -5.78
C GLU A 123 -16.86 -14.02 -6.81
N ALA A 124 -16.21 -14.16 -7.97
CA ALA A 124 -16.65 -15.04 -9.05
C ALA A 124 -16.75 -16.51 -8.61
N ARG A 125 -15.93 -16.93 -7.64
CA ARG A 125 -15.90 -18.31 -7.14
C ARG A 125 -16.61 -18.51 -5.81
N GLY A 126 -17.00 -17.43 -5.13
CA GLY A 126 -17.43 -17.49 -3.74
C GLY A 126 -16.34 -18.04 -2.81
N SER A 127 -15.07 -17.69 -3.07
CA SER A 127 -13.91 -18.12 -2.30
C SER A 127 -13.55 -17.10 -1.22
N ASP A 128 -13.11 -17.57 -0.05
CA ASP A 128 -12.53 -16.77 1.03
C ASP A 128 -11.01 -16.90 1.15
N ASP A 129 -10.37 -17.63 0.21
CA ASP A 129 -8.91 -17.85 0.14
C ASP A 129 -8.27 -17.03 -1.00
N PRO A 130 -7.62 -15.90 -0.70
CA PRO A 130 -6.93 -15.07 -1.69
C PRO A 130 -5.71 -15.75 -2.32
N ASP A 131 -5.03 -16.64 -1.60
CA ASP A 131 -3.83 -17.32 -2.10
C ASP A 131 -4.18 -18.35 -3.18
N ASN A 132 -5.32 -19.04 -3.04
CA ASN A 132 -5.85 -19.90 -4.10
C ASN A 132 -6.25 -19.09 -5.34
N CYS A 133 -6.94 -17.96 -5.16
CA CYS A 133 -7.30 -17.06 -6.27
C CYS A 133 -6.05 -16.51 -7.00
N LEU A 134 -5.02 -16.10 -6.24
CA LEU A 134 -3.72 -15.73 -6.79
C LEU A 134 -3.13 -16.84 -7.68
N GLN A 135 -3.12 -18.09 -7.22
CA GLN A 135 -2.54 -19.21 -7.98
C GLN A 135 -3.26 -19.42 -9.31
N LEU A 136 -4.60 -19.30 -9.33
CA LEU A 136 -5.40 -19.44 -10.53
C LEU A 136 -5.16 -18.29 -11.52
N LEU A 137 -5.11 -17.05 -11.03
CA LEU A 137 -4.79 -15.87 -11.85
C LEU A 137 -3.38 -15.99 -12.44
N ALA A 138 -2.40 -16.36 -11.61
CA ALA A 138 -1.02 -16.57 -12.06
C ALA A 138 -0.92 -17.73 -13.07
N TYR A 139 -1.66 -18.81 -12.88
CA TYR A 139 -1.70 -19.89 -13.87
C TYR A 139 -2.25 -19.40 -15.21
N ALA A 140 -3.40 -18.73 -15.21
CA ALA A 140 -4.04 -18.22 -16.41
C ALA A 140 -3.17 -17.20 -17.17
N GLU A 141 -2.44 -16.32 -16.48
CA GLU A 141 -1.61 -15.29 -17.12
C GLU A 141 -0.28 -15.80 -17.69
N PHE A 142 0.27 -16.87 -17.13
CA PHE A 142 1.64 -17.32 -17.40
C PHE A 142 1.71 -18.68 -18.10
N GLU A 143 0.59 -19.37 -18.30
CA GLU A 143 0.54 -20.58 -19.13
C GLU A 143 0.58 -20.25 -20.64
N ASP A 144 0.10 -19.07 -21.05
CA ASP A 144 -0.02 -18.64 -22.46
C ASP A 144 1.23 -17.93 -23.04
N GLN A 145 2.37 -17.94 -22.33
CA GLN A 145 3.63 -17.30 -22.75
C GLN A 145 4.70 -18.30 -23.18
#